data_AF-A0A429RHC1-F1
#
_entry.id   AF-A0A429RHC1-F1
#
_cell.length_a   1.000
_cell.length_b   1.000
_cell.length_c   1.000
_cell.angle_alpha   90.00
_cell.angle_beta   90.00
_cell.angle_gamma   90.00
#
_symmetry.space_group_name_H-M   'P 1'
#
loop_
_entity.id
_entity.type
_entity.pdbx_description
1 polymer ?
#
loop_
_entity_poly.entity_id
_entity_poly.type
_entity_poly.pdbx_seq_one_letter_code
_entity_poly.pdbx_strand_id
1 'polypeptide(L)'
;MWTLVEVRGGPTAWAAAEELWAGHSWSHSDEGTRGTGLTSELDDDPECKLFRVEVRVPGASLRAENEAEWQITRLAKTHVIEMYPRKQAALDRDREMPPRWRVHTTDHRPAEPAPEPSSRRERWVRRWRQAITTWSERLGRYDTGEIVSGTEADARALARLGREPGEAHRPHVDVRPLDGRDSGRTTHRREDDLERRLRGIAVGLVATATAAVLAGGSDGPLFWLWAVCVAAAFCVVVTMGGKLQKSGGETAGRVFAGCLTLFAVATALGWTPAGLSPGDAGLSKGQVLLGPLFLFVGVGINLLVRRWTGSGPIVWVGPAVLAAAIPVLAVLGKILHWAYRDELGLDADGVEASGLWEAASAVKLLTLLSTLLLLPATWAIARHYHLLRPGGRTSTLGFGLTGIVLALVAGTLGLESAEHAADGLKRAAVTGRTPPSYFGIEPEWMCLQPTVPRAELNTKGGILRPEHPYIVFGEGQGGVVAWNAAAGDPMTIPADQVRTVPVGDKEGKTDCLKVR
;
A
#
# COMPACT_ATOMS: atom_id res chain seq x y z
N MET A 1 5.78 -25.13 6.37
CA MET A 1 5.18 -26.16 5.51
C MET A 1 5.80 -27.49 5.91
N TRP A 2 5.07 -28.61 5.87
CA TRP A 2 5.73 -29.91 5.88
C TRP A 2 5.74 -30.47 4.46
N THR A 3 6.84 -31.12 4.09
CA THR A 3 7.02 -31.74 2.77
C THR A 3 7.58 -33.14 2.96
N LEU A 4 6.92 -34.14 2.38
CA LEU A 4 7.45 -35.49 2.24
C LEU A 4 8.43 -35.49 1.06
N VAL A 5 9.67 -35.85 1.32
CA VAL A 5 10.78 -35.88 0.35
C VAL A 5 11.29 -37.30 0.24
N GLU A 6 11.30 -37.84 -0.98
CA GLU A 6 11.99 -39.09 -1.31
C GLU A 6 13.43 -38.77 -1.66
N VAL A 7 14.39 -39.43 -1.01
CA VAL A 7 15.82 -39.33 -1.29
C VAL A 7 16.31 -40.67 -1.81
N ARG A 8 16.93 -40.65 -3.00
CA ARG A 8 17.52 -41.83 -3.64
C ARG A 8 19.03 -41.83 -3.52
N GLY A 9 19.64 -42.99 -3.77
CA GLY A 9 21.10 -43.16 -3.75
C GLY A 9 21.63 -43.75 -2.44
N GLY A 10 20.76 -44.37 -1.63
CA GLY A 10 21.14 -45.12 -0.45
C GLY A 10 21.66 -44.27 0.73
N PRO A 11 22.26 -44.92 1.75
CA PRO A 11 22.57 -44.30 3.05
C PRO A 11 23.45 -43.05 2.99
N THR A 12 24.38 -42.98 2.03
CA THR A 12 25.27 -41.83 1.85
C THR A 12 24.51 -40.60 1.37
N ALA A 13 23.60 -40.76 0.41
CA ALA A 13 22.74 -39.68 -0.08
C ALA A 13 21.74 -39.23 0.99
N TRP A 14 21.23 -40.17 1.80
CA TRP A 14 20.34 -39.87 2.92
C TRP A 14 21.03 -38.99 3.98
N ALA A 15 22.23 -39.39 4.42
CA ALA A 15 23.02 -38.62 5.39
C ALA A 15 23.38 -37.21 4.85
N ALA A 16 23.76 -37.13 3.57
CA ALA A 16 24.04 -35.85 2.93
C ALA A 16 22.79 -34.94 2.88
N ALA A 17 21.61 -35.49 2.61
CA ALA A 17 20.36 -34.73 2.63
C ALA A 17 20.02 -34.20 4.04
N GLU A 18 20.20 -35.03 5.08
CA GLU A 18 19.99 -34.64 6.49
C GLU A 18 20.92 -33.49 6.91
N GLU A 19 22.21 -33.56 6.54
CA GLU A 19 23.19 -32.50 6.81
C GLU A 19 22.80 -31.18 6.13
N LEU A 20 22.34 -31.24 4.88
CA LEU A 20 21.90 -30.05 4.15
C LEU A 20 20.66 -29.40 4.79
N TRP A 21 19.70 -30.19 5.25
CA TRP A 21 18.51 -29.67 5.95
C TRP A 21 18.88 -29.05 7.29
N ALA A 22 19.80 -29.68 8.03
CA ALA A 22 20.33 -29.13 9.28
C ALA A 22 21.02 -27.77 9.06
N GLY A 23 21.82 -27.64 8.00
CA GLY A 23 22.44 -26.37 7.60
C GLY A 23 21.44 -25.26 7.26
N HIS A 24 20.23 -25.61 6.81
CA HIS A 24 19.13 -24.68 6.57
C HIS A 24 18.20 -24.49 7.77
N SER A 25 18.51 -25.08 8.93
CA SER A 25 17.67 -25.08 10.14
C SER A 25 16.27 -25.65 9.91
N TRP A 26 16.14 -26.65 9.04
CA TRP A 26 14.88 -27.37 8.78
C TRP A 26 14.82 -28.63 9.66
N SER A 27 13.74 -28.74 10.45
CA SER A 27 13.45 -29.98 11.19
C SER A 27 13.03 -31.08 10.22
N HIS A 28 13.46 -32.30 10.50
CA HIS A 28 13.07 -33.46 9.71
C HIS A 28 12.80 -34.68 10.61
N SER A 29 11.92 -35.58 10.16
CA SER A 29 11.68 -36.90 10.75
C SER A 29 11.76 -37.98 9.68
N ASP A 30 12.34 -39.11 10.05
CA ASP A 30 12.41 -40.31 9.23
C ASP A 30 11.04 -41.02 9.22
N GLU A 31 10.51 -41.28 8.03
CA GLU A 31 9.23 -41.98 7.84
C GLU A 31 9.42 -43.42 7.33
N GLY A 32 10.67 -43.87 7.13
CA GLY A 32 11.01 -45.23 6.70
C GLY A 32 11.43 -45.35 5.22
N THR A 33 11.66 -46.59 4.80
CA THR A 33 11.95 -46.93 3.40
C THR A 33 10.68 -46.88 2.57
N ARG A 34 10.83 -46.61 1.27
CA ARG A 34 9.71 -46.58 0.32
C ARG A 34 8.98 -47.93 0.32
N GLY A 35 7.65 -47.92 0.22
CA GLY A 35 6.84 -49.14 0.24
C GLY A 35 6.56 -49.70 1.64
N THR A 36 7.01 -49.02 2.71
CA THR A 36 6.72 -49.41 4.10
C THR A 36 5.89 -48.36 4.82
N GLY A 37 5.15 -48.77 5.85
CA GLY A 37 4.39 -47.89 6.75
C GLY A 37 3.40 -46.97 6.01
N LEU A 38 3.54 -45.65 6.21
CA LEU A 38 2.71 -44.59 5.62
C LEU A 38 2.84 -44.49 4.08
N THR A 39 3.75 -45.24 3.47
CA THR A 39 4.00 -45.24 2.02
C THR A 39 3.89 -46.61 1.38
N SER A 40 3.15 -47.53 2.00
CA SER A 40 2.86 -48.87 1.51
C SER A 40 2.17 -48.92 0.14
N GLU A 41 1.61 -47.81 -0.33
CA GLU A 41 1.03 -47.68 -1.68
C GLU A 41 2.08 -47.39 -2.77
N LEU A 42 3.33 -47.10 -2.40
CA LEU A 42 4.42 -46.88 -3.36
C LEU A 42 5.21 -48.16 -3.57
N ASP A 43 5.71 -48.39 -4.80
CA ASP A 43 6.60 -49.54 -5.07
C ASP A 43 7.80 -49.53 -4.13
N ASP A 44 8.09 -50.70 -3.54
CA ASP A 44 9.23 -50.89 -2.64
C ASP A 44 10.55 -50.68 -3.40
N ASP A 45 11.43 -49.88 -2.80
CA ASP A 45 12.76 -49.59 -3.32
C ASP A 45 13.70 -49.36 -2.13
N PRO A 46 14.61 -50.31 -1.84
CA PRO A 46 15.50 -50.22 -0.68
C PRO A 46 16.55 -49.11 -0.81
N GLU A 47 16.78 -48.56 -2.01
CA GLU A 47 17.68 -47.41 -2.23
C GLU A 47 16.99 -46.07 -2.01
N CYS A 48 15.67 -46.08 -1.78
CA CYS A 48 14.84 -44.93 -1.53
C CYS A 48 14.41 -44.83 -0.07
N LYS A 49 14.59 -43.65 0.52
CA LYS A 49 14.11 -43.32 1.87
C LYS A 49 13.26 -42.07 1.87
N LEU A 50 12.25 -42.04 2.71
CA LEU A 50 11.30 -40.93 2.80
C LEU A 50 11.49 -40.16 4.10
N PHE A 51 11.55 -38.84 3.95
CA PHE A 51 11.71 -37.91 5.05
C PHE A 51 10.56 -36.91 5.06
N ARG A 52 10.03 -36.65 6.24
CA ARG A 52 9.14 -35.52 6.46
C ARG A 52 9.97 -34.32 6.89
N VAL A 53 10.04 -33.31 6.05
CA VAL A 53 10.87 -32.11 6.25
C VAL A 53 10.00 -30.88 6.46
N GLU A 54 10.25 -30.12 7.52
CA GLU A 54 9.59 -28.84 7.79
C GLU A 54 10.32 -27.70 7.07
N VAL A 55 9.83 -27.37 5.87
CA VAL A 55 10.35 -26.26 5.09
C VAL A 55 9.73 -24.94 5.55
N ARG A 56 10.58 -24.01 5.97
CA ARG A 56 10.19 -22.65 6.36
C ARG A 56 10.04 -21.78 5.12
N VAL A 57 8.80 -21.48 4.76
CA VAL A 57 8.45 -20.64 3.62
C VAL A 57 8.01 -19.26 4.11
N PRO A 58 8.78 -18.19 3.86
CA PRO A 58 8.36 -16.84 4.20
C PRO A 58 7.37 -16.32 3.14
N GLY A 59 6.21 -15.79 3.55
CA GLY A 59 5.22 -15.24 2.63
C GLY A 59 3.79 -15.55 3.05
N ALA A 60 2.87 -15.42 2.10
CA ALA A 60 1.49 -15.86 2.26
C ALA A 60 1.40 -17.40 2.19
N SER A 61 0.40 -17.98 2.85
CA SER A 61 0.13 -19.43 2.75
C SER A 61 -0.34 -19.85 1.36
N LEU A 62 -0.94 -18.92 0.60
CA LEU A 62 -1.38 -19.16 -0.77
C LEU A 62 -0.18 -19.56 -1.63
N ARG A 63 -0.22 -20.78 -2.21
CA ARG A 63 0.83 -21.36 -3.05
C ARG A 63 2.19 -21.55 -2.35
N ALA A 64 2.23 -21.56 -1.03
CA ALA A 64 3.46 -21.87 -0.28
C ALA A 64 4.00 -23.29 -0.57
N GLU A 65 3.13 -24.20 -1.02
CA GLU A 65 3.48 -25.56 -1.48
C GLU A 65 4.48 -25.53 -2.65
N ASN A 66 4.21 -24.69 -3.66
CA ASN A 66 5.08 -24.53 -4.83
C ASN A 66 6.47 -24.01 -4.44
N GLU A 67 6.52 -23.13 -3.43
CA GLU A 67 7.79 -22.58 -2.95
C GLU A 67 8.58 -23.62 -2.15
N ALA A 68 7.91 -24.41 -1.30
CA ALA A 68 8.56 -25.50 -0.57
C ALA A 68 9.14 -26.56 -1.52
N GLU A 69 8.36 -26.96 -2.53
CA GLU A 69 8.81 -27.85 -3.61
C GLU A 69 10.04 -27.30 -4.33
N TRP A 70 9.99 -26.02 -4.70
CA TRP A 70 11.08 -25.37 -5.39
C TRP A 70 12.35 -25.27 -4.54
N GLN A 71 12.23 -24.96 -3.24
CA GLN A 71 13.38 -24.89 -2.34
C GLN A 71 14.09 -26.25 -2.23
N ILE A 72 13.33 -27.33 -2.07
CA ILE A 72 13.87 -28.70 -2.06
C ILE A 72 14.51 -29.05 -3.40
N THR A 73 13.81 -28.79 -4.51
CA THR A 73 14.33 -29.07 -5.86
C THR A 73 15.60 -28.29 -6.16
N ARG A 74 15.69 -27.03 -5.69
CA ARG A 74 16.89 -26.20 -5.84
C ARG A 74 18.03 -26.75 -5.01
N LEU A 75 17.78 -27.13 -3.76
CA LEU A 75 18.76 -27.75 -2.88
C LEU A 75 19.34 -29.02 -3.52
N ALA A 76 18.45 -29.87 -4.06
CA ALA A 76 18.76 -31.10 -4.78
C ALA A 76 19.68 -30.85 -5.97
N LYS A 77 19.31 -29.89 -6.83
CA LYS A 77 20.10 -29.51 -8.00
C LYS A 77 21.45 -28.88 -7.65
N THR A 78 21.52 -28.14 -6.55
CA THR A 78 22.74 -27.41 -6.16
C THR A 78 23.79 -28.36 -5.59
N HIS A 79 23.36 -29.44 -4.92
CA HIS A 79 24.24 -30.42 -4.29
C HIS A 79 24.28 -31.77 -5.00
N VAL A 80 23.61 -31.89 -6.16
CA VAL A 80 23.58 -33.10 -7.00
C VAL A 80 23.09 -34.34 -6.21
N ILE A 81 22.03 -34.17 -5.42
CA ILE A 81 21.37 -35.26 -4.69
C ILE A 81 19.99 -35.48 -5.30
N GLU A 82 19.63 -36.75 -5.51
CA GLU A 82 18.33 -37.15 -6.03
C GLU A 82 17.24 -37.04 -4.95
N MET A 83 16.70 -35.82 -4.78
CA MET A 83 15.59 -35.54 -3.87
C MET A 83 14.33 -35.18 -4.65
N TYR A 84 13.22 -35.87 -4.35
CA TYR A 84 11.93 -35.67 -5.01
C TYR A 84 10.86 -35.30 -3.97
N PRO A 85 10.31 -34.08 -4.00
CA PRO A 85 9.17 -33.73 -3.16
C PRO A 85 7.92 -34.49 -3.65
N ARG A 86 7.33 -35.29 -2.76
CA ARG A 86 6.18 -36.18 -3.07
C ARG A 86 4.85 -35.60 -2.61
N LYS A 87 4.83 -34.96 -1.43
CA LYS A 87 3.62 -34.39 -0.85
C LYS A 87 3.96 -33.18 -0.01
N GLN A 88 3.33 -32.06 -0.31
CA GLN A 88 3.42 -30.83 0.46
C GLN A 88 2.10 -30.64 1.18
N ALA A 89 2.14 -30.23 2.43
CA ALA A 89 0.95 -29.66 3.05
C ALA A 89 1.30 -28.50 3.96
N ALA A 90 0.35 -27.56 4.01
CA ALA A 90 0.43 -26.45 4.94
C ALA A 90 0.40 -26.99 6.37
N LEU A 91 1.48 -26.72 7.10
CA LEU A 91 1.48 -26.92 8.53
C LEU A 91 0.68 -25.76 9.11
N ASP A 92 -0.58 -26.02 9.41
CA ASP A 92 -1.47 -25.06 10.03
C ASP A 92 -1.10 -24.94 11.51
N ARG A 93 -0.11 -24.10 11.79
CA ARG A 93 0.31 -23.75 13.16
C ARG A 93 -0.58 -22.70 13.79
N ASP A 94 -1.64 -22.30 13.11
CA ASP A 94 -2.54 -21.28 13.62
C ASP A 94 -3.03 -21.70 15.00
N ARG A 95 -2.65 -20.91 15.99
CA ARG A 95 -2.93 -21.21 17.38
C ARG A 95 -4.42 -21.03 17.53
N GLU A 96 -5.14 -22.13 17.72
CA GLU A 96 -6.47 -22.03 18.28
C GLU A 96 -6.35 -21.13 19.52
N MET A 97 -6.95 -19.94 19.47
CA MET A 97 -6.92 -19.05 20.63
C MET A 97 -7.96 -19.58 21.61
N PRO A 98 -7.57 -20.24 22.72
CA PRO A 98 -8.54 -20.64 23.72
C PRO A 98 -9.23 -19.37 24.24
N PRO A 99 -10.56 -19.40 24.45
CA PRO A 99 -11.25 -18.23 24.97
C PRO A 99 -10.70 -17.88 26.35
N ARG A 100 -10.62 -16.58 26.61
CA ARG A 100 -10.15 -16.04 27.88
C ARG A 100 -11.33 -15.75 28.77
N TRP A 101 -11.22 -16.18 30.01
CA TRP A 101 -12.24 -16.02 31.03
C TRP A 101 -11.68 -15.22 32.17
N ARG A 102 -12.49 -14.30 32.69
CA ARG A 102 -12.20 -13.60 33.93
C ARG A 102 -12.76 -14.39 35.09
N VAL A 103 -11.93 -14.53 36.11
CA VAL A 103 -12.28 -15.23 37.34
C VAL A 103 -13.00 -14.26 38.27
N HIS A 104 -14.11 -14.69 38.87
CA HIS A 104 -14.87 -13.89 39.83
C HIS A 104 -15.30 -14.74 41.03
N THR A 105 -15.44 -14.09 42.19
CA THR A 105 -15.94 -14.76 43.40
C THR A 105 -17.46 -14.98 43.32
N THR A 106 -17.91 -16.15 43.74
CA THR A 106 -19.33 -16.50 43.93
C THR A 106 -19.80 -16.33 45.37
N ASP A 107 -18.99 -15.79 46.28
CA ASP A 107 -19.35 -15.62 47.71
C ASP A 107 -20.58 -14.73 47.92
N HIS A 108 -20.88 -13.88 46.93
CA HIS A 108 -22.04 -13.00 46.92
C HIS A 108 -23.34 -13.71 46.47
N ARG A 109 -23.26 -14.95 45.97
CA ARG A 109 -24.43 -15.76 45.62
C ARG A 109 -25.03 -16.34 46.92
N PRO A 110 -26.36 -16.46 47.02
CA PRO A 110 -26.97 -17.08 48.19
C PRO A 110 -26.46 -18.53 48.34
N ALA A 111 -25.95 -18.86 49.53
CA ALA A 111 -25.69 -20.24 49.90
C ALA A 111 -27.06 -20.95 50.02
N GLU A 112 -27.23 -22.04 49.27
CA GLU A 112 -28.43 -22.90 49.19
C GLU A 112 -29.58 -22.46 48.25
N PRO A 113 -30.22 -23.44 47.56
CA PRO A 113 -31.51 -23.20 46.95
C PRO A 113 -32.55 -22.98 48.07
N ALA A 114 -32.89 -21.71 48.31
CA ALA A 114 -33.99 -21.36 49.19
C ALA A 114 -35.26 -22.20 48.84
N PRO A 115 -36.06 -22.59 49.85
CA PRO A 115 -37.28 -23.37 49.64
C PRO A 115 -38.18 -22.75 48.57
N GLU A 116 -38.96 -23.59 47.88
CA GLU A 116 -39.80 -23.14 46.77
C GLU A 116 -40.68 -21.96 47.21
N PRO A 117 -40.65 -20.83 46.48
CA PRO A 117 -41.34 -19.62 46.91
C PRO A 117 -42.85 -19.84 46.91
N SER A 118 -43.43 -19.76 48.11
CA SER A 118 -44.85 -19.95 48.38
C SER A 118 -45.72 -18.86 47.74
N SER A 119 -45.17 -17.64 47.59
CA SER A 119 -45.91 -16.48 47.08
C SER A 119 -45.39 -15.95 45.73
N ARG A 120 -46.28 -15.29 44.95
CA ARG A 120 -45.90 -14.57 43.71
C ARG A 120 -44.88 -13.45 43.98
N ARG A 121 -44.99 -12.80 45.14
CA ARG A 121 -44.08 -11.73 45.57
C ARG A 121 -42.68 -12.27 45.83
N GLU A 122 -42.56 -13.41 46.51
CA GLU A 122 -41.27 -14.10 46.71
C GLU A 122 -40.62 -14.52 45.37
N ARG A 123 -41.41 -15.03 44.42
CA ARG A 123 -40.91 -15.33 43.07
C ARG A 123 -40.35 -14.10 42.36
N TRP A 124 -41.05 -12.97 42.46
CA TRP A 124 -40.62 -11.71 41.85
C TRP A 124 -39.35 -11.16 42.50
N VAL A 125 -39.29 -11.13 43.83
CA VAL A 125 -38.11 -10.69 44.59
C VAL A 125 -36.90 -11.58 44.28
N ARG A 126 -37.10 -12.91 44.19
CA ARG A 126 -36.04 -13.86 43.82
C ARG A 126 -35.52 -13.58 42.41
N ARG A 127 -36.41 -13.39 41.43
CA ARG A 127 -36.02 -13.03 40.05
C ARG A 127 -35.26 -11.72 39.99
N TRP A 128 -35.68 -10.70 40.75
CA TRP A 128 -34.95 -9.43 40.82
C TRP A 128 -33.59 -9.55 41.46
N ARG A 129 -33.46 -10.27 42.57
CA ARG A 129 -32.15 -10.53 43.20
C ARG A 129 -31.23 -11.32 42.27
N GLN A 130 -31.76 -12.32 41.55
CA GLN A 130 -31.03 -13.05 40.53
C GLN A 130 -30.62 -12.16 39.35
N ALA A 131 -31.48 -11.24 38.91
CA ALA A 131 -31.16 -10.30 37.85
C ALA A 131 -30.08 -9.29 38.29
N ILE A 132 -30.18 -8.76 39.51
CA ILE A 132 -29.20 -7.81 40.08
C ILE A 132 -27.84 -8.48 40.26
N THR A 133 -27.79 -9.72 40.78
CA THR A 133 -26.54 -10.49 40.94
C THR A 133 -25.93 -10.81 39.58
N THR A 134 -26.71 -11.31 38.62
CA THR A 134 -26.23 -11.52 37.24
C THR A 134 -25.70 -10.23 36.62
N TRP A 135 -26.34 -9.08 36.89
CA TRP A 135 -25.93 -7.80 36.36
C TRP A 135 -24.65 -7.27 37.03
N SER A 136 -24.51 -7.40 38.35
CA SER A 136 -23.29 -7.01 39.06
C SER A 136 -22.10 -7.92 38.74
N GLU A 137 -22.34 -9.21 38.52
CA GLU A 137 -21.36 -10.15 37.96
C GLU A 137 -20.94 -9.72 36.55
N ARG A 138 -21.86 -9.30 35.68
CA ARG A 138 -21.53 -8.78 34.33
C ARG A 138 -20.76 -7.46 34.36
N LEU A 139 -20.98 -6.61 35.34
CA LEU A 139 -20.23 -5.36 35.54
C LEU A 139 -18.83 -5.56 36.13
N GLY A 140 -18.50 -6.78 36.58
CA GLY A 140 -17.17 -7.09 37.12
C GLY A 140 -16.92 -6.63 38.55
N ARG A 141 -17.98 -6.43 39.32
CA ARG A 141 -17.87 -5.99 40.72
C ARG A 141 -17.17 -7.02 41.63
N TYR A 142 -17.14 -8.29 41.21
CA TYR A 142 -16.61 -9.43 41.97
C TYR A 142 -15.41 -10.09 41.30
N ASP A 143 -14.76 -9.40 40.36
CA ASP A 143 -13.58 -9.92 39.66
C ASP A 143 -12.41 -10.07 40.63
N THR A 144 -11.71 -11.21 40.59
CA THR A 144 -10.53 -11.47 41.43
C THR A 144 -9.24 -10.94 40.81
N GLY A 145 -9.31 -10.41 39.58
CA GLY A 145 -8.16 -9.96 38.78
C GLY A 145 -7.45 -11.08 38.00
N GLU A 146 -7.83 -12.34 38.20
CA GLU A 146 -7.26 -13.48 37.48
C GLU A 146 -7.91 -13.69 36.10
N ILE A 147 -7.10 -14.15 35.15
CA ILE A 147 -7.53 -14.51 33.80
C ILE A 147 -7.05 -15.93 33.51
N VAL A 148 -7.95 -16.79 33.08
CA VAL A 148 -7.68 -18.17 32.69
C VAL A 148 -8.11 -18.41 31.24
N SER A 149 -7.48 -19.36 30.57
CA SER A 149 -7.76 -19.67 29.17
C SER A 149 -8.04 -21.15 28.97
N GLY A 150 -9.08 -21.49 28.22
CA GLY A 150 -9.48 -22.88 27.93
C GLY A 150 -10.95 -22.97 27.58
N THR A 151 -11.48 -24.18 27.39
CA THR A 151 -12.94 -24.37 27.33
C THR A 151 -13.58 -23.88 28.64
N GLU A 152 -14.89 -23.62 28.68
CA GLU A 152 -15.53 -23.16 29.92
C GLU A 152 -15.29 -24.12 31.10
N ALA A 153 -15.29 -25.43 30.84
CA ALA A 153 -15.00 -26.46 31.83
C ALA A 153 -13.54 -26.41 32.30
N ASP A 154 -12.58 -26.31 31.36
CA ASP A 154 -11.15 -26.23 31.70
C ASP A 154 -10.83 -24.92 32.41
N ALA A 155 -11.38 -23.80 31.95
CA ALA A 155 -11.23 -22.50 32.56
C ALA A 155 -11.76 -22.51 34.00
N ARG A 156 -12.93 -23.12 34.25
CA ARG A 156 -13.46 -23.29 35.60
C ARG A 156 -12.57 -24.21 36.45
N ALA A 157 -12.09 -25.31 35.89
CA ALA A 157 -11.17 -26.21 36.59
C ALA A 157 -9.88 -25.47 36.98
N LEU A 158 -9.28 -24.74 36.05
CA LEU A 158 -8.07 -23.92 36.25
C LEU A 158 -8.31 -22.80 37.26
N ALA A 159 -9.44 -22.10 37.19
CA ALA A 159 -9.79 -21.03 38.14
C ALA A 159 -9.94 -21.53 39.58
N ARG A 160 -10.33 -22.80 39.75
CA ARG A 160 -10.49 -23.42 41.07
C ARG A 160 -9.23 -24.12 41.56
N LEU A 161 -8.21 -24.27 40.73
CA LEU A 161 -6.88 -24.66 41.22
C LEU A 161 -6.36 -23.55 42.15
N GLY A 162 -5.66 -23.96 43.21
CA GLY A 162 -4.87 -23.04 44.01
C GLY A 162 -3.82 -22.33 43.14
N ARG A 163 -3.46 -21.10 43.50
CA ARG A 163 -2.45 -20.31 42.78
C ARG A 163 -1.06 -20.93 42.92
N GLU A 164 -0.81 -21.58 44.05
CA GLU A 164 0.46 -22.23 44.34
C GLU A 164 0.33 -23.76 44.40
N PRO A 165 1.41 -24.50 44.06
CA PRO A 165 1.44 -25.95 44.24
C PRO A 165 1.15 -26.32 45.71
N GLY A 166 0.05 -27.03 45.96
CA GLY A 166 -0.36 -27.46 47.31
C GLY A 166 -1.43 -26.60 47.98
N GLU A 167 -1.84 -25.48 47.37
CA GLU A 167 -2.95 -24.68 47.87
C GLU A 167 -4.31 -25.36 47.60
N ALA A 168 -5.25 -25.20 48.55
CA ALA A 168 -6.54 -25.88 48.51
C ALA A 168 -7.40 -25.45 47.31
N HIS A 169 -8.23 -26.38 46.84
CA HIS A 169 -9.23 -26.10 45.79
C HIS A 169 -10.15 -24.95 46.21
N ARG A 170 -10.45 -24.04 45.27
CA ARG A 170 -11.24 -22.81 45.52
C ARG A 170 -12.67 -22.96 44.97
N PRO A 171 -13.63 -23.58 45.69
CA PRO A 171 -14.98 -23.83 45.16
C PRO A 171 -15.82 -22.56 44.99
N HIS A 172 -15.46 -21.49 45.68
CA HIS A 172 -16.16 -20.19 45.70
C HIS A 172 -15.85 -19.31 44.48
N VAL A 173 -15.32 -19.90 43.42
CA VAL A 173 -14.83 -19.17 42.25
C VAL A 173 -15.46 -19.75 41.00
N ASP A 174 -15.88 -18.86 40.11
CA ASP A 174 -16.45 -19.19 38.82
C ASP A 174 -15.87 -18.27 37.74
N VAL A 175 -16.10 -18.66 36.48
CA VAL A 175 -15.55 -17.97 35.32
C VAL A 175 -16.65 -17.24 34.58
N ARG A 176 -16.32 -16.04 34.09
CA ARG A 176 -17.18 -15.28 33.18
C ARG A 176 -16.37 -14.83 31.97
N PRO A 177 -16.98 -14.64 30.79
CA PRO A 177 -16.21 -14.27 29.61
C PRO A 177 -15.59 -12.89 29.77
N LEU A 178 -14.33 -12.72 29.37
CA LEU A 178 -13.58 -11.46 29.52
C LEU A 178 -14.29 -10.26 28.85
N ASP A 179 -14.93 -10.51 27.70
CA ASP A 179 -15.62 -9.48 26.91
C ASP A 179 -17.14 -9.46 27.11
N GLY A 180 -17.70 -10.29 28.02
CA GLY A 180 -19.15 -10.45 28.22
C GLY A 180 -19.92 -10.96 26.98
N ARG A 181 -19.21 -11.38 25.93
CA ARG A 181 -19.73 -11.70 24.58
C ARG A 181 -19.61 -13.18 24.18
N ASP A 182 -19.02 -14.04 25.02
CA ASP A 182 -18.90 -15.49 24.74
C ASP A 182 -19.85 -16.28 25.64
N SER A 183 -21.12 -16.40 25.27
CA SER A 183 -22.09 -17.23 26.01
C SER A 183 -22.45 -18.54 25.30
N GLY A 184 -21.68 -18.98 24.31
CA GLY A 184 -21.97 -20.22 23.58
C GLY A 184 -20.69 -20.94 23.19
N ARG A 185 -20.77 -22.28 23.09
CA ARG A 185 -19.76 -23.21 22.53
C ARG A 185 -18.83 -22.48 21.57
N THR A 186 -17.71 -22.01 22.09
CA THR A 186 -16.82 -21.10 21.38
C THR A 186 -16.10 -21.89 20.31
N THR A 187 -16.39 -21.58 19.04
CA THR A 187 -15.57 -22.00 17.92
C THR A 187 -14.16 -21.44 18.10
N HIS A 188 -13.16 -22.30 18.15
CA HIS A 188 -11.76 -21.93 18.15
C HIS A 188 -11.49 -20.95 17.00
N ARG A 189 -11.10 -19.72 17.32
CA ARG A 189 -10.72 -18.73 16.32
C ARG A 189 -9.23 -18.84 16.07
N ARG A 190 -8.92 -18.91 14.78
CA ARG A 190 -7.62 -18.66 14.20
C ARG A 190 -7.22 -17.20 14.44
N GLU A 191 -5.96 -16.97 14.80
CA GLU A 191 -5.40 -15.63 15.03
C GLU A 191 -5.51 -14.79 13.75
N ASP A 192 -5.27 -15.43 12.61
CA ASP A 192 -5.28 -14.81 11.28
C ASP A 192 -6.69 -14.48 10.76
N ASP A 193 -7.74 -15.04 11.36
CA ASP A 193 -9.11 -14.94 10.85
C ASP A 193 -9.69 -13.53 11.00
N LEU A 194 -9.36 -12.84 12.10
CA LEU A 194 -9.76 -11.45 12.32
C LEU A 194 -9.03 -10.52 11.35
N GLU A 195 -7.70 -10.69 11.23
CA GLU A 195 -6.89 -9.88 10.33
C GLU A 195 -7.33 -10.06 8.88
N ARG A 196 -7.59 -11.30 8.45
CA ARG A 196 -8.10 -11.60 7.11
C ARG A 196 -9.44 -10.91 6.84
N ARG A 197 -10.35 -10.88 7.80
CA ARG A 197 -11.65 -10.20 7.68
C ARG A 197 -11.50 -8.68 7.61
N LEU A 198 -10.64 -8.09 8.45
CA LEU A 198 -10.36 -6.65 8.42
C LEU A 198 -9.72 -6.23 7.10
N ARG A 199 -8.75 -7.01 6.58
CA ARG A 199 -8.16 -6.80 5.26
C ARG A 199 -9.22 -6.92 4.16
N GLY A 200 -10.08 -7.92 4.23
CA GLY A 200 -11.19 -8.10 3.28
C GLY A 200 -12.18 -6.93 3.28
N ILE A 201 -12.52 -6.40 4.46
CA ILE A 201 -13.36 -5.20 4.61
C ILE A 201 -12.66 -3.98 4.01
N ALA A 202 -11.38 -3.75 4.33
CA ALA A 202 -10.62 -2.62 3.78
C ALA A 202 -10.55 -2.67 2.24
N VAL A 203 -10.24 -3.84 1.66
CA VAL A 203 -10.23 -4.04 0.20
C VAL A 203 -11.62 -3.83 -0.39
N GLY A 204 -12.66 -4.36 0.26
CA GLY A 204 -14.04 -4.19 -0.17
C GLY A 204 -14.50 -2.73 -0.16
N LEU A 205 -14.12 -1.95 0.86
CA LEU A 205 -14.41 -0.51 0.94
C LEU A 205 -13.77 0.26 -0.21
N VAL A 206 -12.48 0.02 -0.48
CA VAL A 206 -11.76 0.64 -1.59
C VAL A 206 -12.39 0.27 -2.93
N ALA A 207 -12.66 -1.02 -3.16
CA ALA A 207 -13.32 -1.48 -4.38
C ALA A 207 -14.71 -0.87 -4.58
N THR A 208 -15.49 -0.75 -3.51
CA THR A 208 -16.84 -0.14 -3.56
C THR A 208 -16.74 1.35 -3.90
N ALA A 209 -15.82 2.09 -3.28
CA ALA A 209 -15.60 3.51 -3.54
C ALA A 209 -15.14 3.77 -4.99
N THR A 210 -14.18 2.99 -5.49
CA THR A 210 -13.70 3.08 -6.88
C THR A 210 -14.80 2.75 -7.88
N ALA A 211 -15.55 1.67 -7.65
CA ALA A 211 -16.66 1.28 -8.53
C ALA A 211 -17.77 2.34 -8.55
N ALA A 212 -18.06 2.99 -7.41
CA ALA A 212 -19.04 4.07 -7.35
C ALA A 212 -18.62 5.30 -8.17
N VAL A 213 -17.35 5.69 -8.12
CA VAL A 213 -16.83 6.80 -8.95
C VAL A 213 -16.89 6.45 -10.44
N LEU A 214 -16.59 5.21 -10.82
CA LEU A 214 -16.69 4.74 -12.21
C LEU A 214 -18.15 4.67 -12.68
N ALA A 215 -19.08 4.23 -11.83
CA ALA A 215 -20.51 4.27 -12.12
C ALA A 215 -20.97 5.72 -12.37
N GLY A 216 -20.61 6.67 -11.50
CA GLY A 216 -20.98 8.08 -11.64
C GLY A 216 -20.35 8.82 -12.83
N GLY A 217 -19.41 8.19 -13.55
CA GLY A 217 -18.79 8.72 -14.77
C GLY A 217 -19.10 7.94 -16.03
N SER A 218 -19.98 6.94 -15.98
CA SER A 218 -20.33 6.08 -17.12
C SER A 218 -21.83 6.11 -17.41
N ASP A 219 -22.18 5.91 -18.67
CA ASP A 219 -23.56 5.84 -19.15
C ASP A 219 -23.89 4.44 -19.70
N GLY A 220 -25.19 4.13 -19.81
CA GLY A 220 -25.69 2.92 -20.47
C GLY A 220 -25.31 1.61 -19.76
N PRO A 221 -24.85 0.57 -20.48
CA PRO A 221 -24.58 -0.74 -19.89
C PRO A 221 -23.37 -0.73 -18.92
N LEU A 222 -22.40 0.18 -19.11
CA LEU A 222 -21.24 0.31 -18.24
C LEU A 222 -21.63 0.81 -16.84
N PHE A 223 -22.62 1.71 -16.76
CA PHE A 223 -23.18 2.15 -15.47
C PHE A 223 -23.71 0.94 -14.67
N TRP A 224 -24.51 0.08 -15.31
CA TRP A 224 -25.10 -1.08 -14.66
C TRP A 224 -24.05 -2.12 -14.22
N LEU A 225 -23.00 -2.32 -15.02
CA LEU A 225 -21.88 -3.17 -14.64
C LEU A 225 -21.25 -2.68 -13.33
N TRP A 226 -20.93 -1.38 -13.23
CA TRP A 226 -20.32 -0.82 -12.02
C TRP A 226 -21.28 -0.77 -10.84
N ALA A 227 -22.57 -0.51 -11.06
CA ALA A 227 -23.59 -0.57 -10.01
C ALA A 227 -23.73 -1.98 -9.41
N VAL A 228 -23.67 -3.03 -10.24
CA VAL A 228 -23.65 -4.42 -9.78
C VAL A 228 -22.37 -4.71 -8.98
N CYS A 229 -21.22 -4.22 -9.42
CA CYS A 229 -19.96 -4.34 -8.67
C CYS A 229 -20.05 -3.66 -7.29
N VAL A 230 -20.62 -2.45 -7.21
CA VAL A 230 -20.86 -1.74 -5.93
C VAL A 230 -21.76 -2.58 -5.01
N ALA A 231 -22.88 -3.09 -5.52
CA ALA A 231 -23.80 -3.90 -4.73
C ALA A 231 -23.14 -5.20 -4.23
N ALA A 232 -22.40 -5.90 -5.09
CA ALA A 232 -21.68 -7.12 -4.73
C ALA A 232 -20.62 -6.86 -3.65
N ALA A 233 -19.80 -5.82 -3.84
CA ALA A 233 -18.77 -5.44 -2.87
C ALA A 233 -19.38 -5.02 -1.52
N PHE A 234 -20.49 -4.27 -1.53
CA PHE A 234 -21.25 -3.92 -0.33
C PHE A 234 -21.75 -5.17 0.41
N CYS A 235 -22.36 -6.13 -0.30
CA CYS A 235 -22.81 -7.39 0.30
C CYS A 235 -21.65 -8.18 0.93
N VAL A 236 -20.49 -8.22 0.28
CA VAL A 236 -19.28 -8.86 0.82
C VAL A 236 -18.81 -8.16 2.10
N VAL A 237 -18.72 -6.82 2.10
CA VAL A 237 -18.28 -6.06 3.29
C VAL A 237 -19.25 -6.23 4.45
N VAL A 238 -20.56 -6.15 4.21
CA VAL A 238 -21.58 -6.33 5.25
C VAL A 238 -21.55 -7.75 5.82
N THR A 239 -21.45 -8.77 4.97
CA THR A 239 -21.36 -10.16 5.42
C THR A 239 -20.09 -10.44 6.22
N MET A 240 -18.94 -9.87 5.82
CA MET A 240 -17.69 -9.92 6.59
C MET A 240 -17.79 -9.14 7.90
N GLY A 241 -18.46 -7.98 7.90
CA GLY A 241 -18.69 -7.15 9.08
C GLY A 241 -19.54 -7.83 10.14
N GLY A 242 -20.59 -8.53 9.73
CA GLY A 242 -21.39 -9.37 10.63
C GLY A 242 -20.59 -10.49 11.28
N LYS A 243 -19.58 -10.98 10.58
CA LYS A 243 -18.66 -12.00 11.07
C LYS A 243 -17.54 -11.43 11.96
N LEU A 244 -17.36 -10.11 12.09
CA LEU A 244 -16.37 -9.53 13.00
C LEU A 244 -16.77 -9.73 14.46
N GLN A 245 -18.01 -9.41 14.80
CA GLN A 245 -18.52 -9.56 16.15
C GLN A 245 -18.89 -11.01 16.46
N LYS A 246 -18.73 -11.39 17.73
CA LYS A 246 -19.10 -12.70 18.25
C LYS A 246 -20.63 -12.82 18.38
N SER A 247 -21.13 -14.03 18.65
CA SER A 247 -22.55 -14.36 18.79
C SER A 247 -23.35 -13.28 19.52
N GLY A 248 -24.40 -12.77 18.89
CA GLY A 248 -25.27 -11.71 19.42
C GLY A 248 -24.94 -10.28 18.98
N GLY A 249 -23.75 -10.05 18.38
CA GLY A 249 -23.33 -8.76 17.83
C GLY A 249 -23.30 -8.66 16.31
N GLU A 250 -23.70 -9.72 15.59
CA GLU A 250 -23.62 -9.77 14.12
C GLU A 250 -24.36 -8.61 13.45
N THR A 251 -25.54 -8.27 13.96
CA THR A 251 -26.34 -7.16 13.42
C THR A 251 -25.61 -5.84 13.61
N ALA A 252 -25.00 -5.60 14.77
CA ALA A 252 -24.21 -4.39 15.02
C ALA A 252 -22.98 -4.33 14.11
N GLY A 253 -22.31 -5.47 13.88
CA GLY A 253 -21.19 -5.58 12.93
C GLY A 253 -21.61 -5.32 11.47
N ARG A 254 -22.76 -5.86 11.03
CA ARG A 254 -23.34 -5.60 9.70
C ARG A 254 -23.72 -4.14 9.53
N VAL A 255 -24.39 -3.56 10.52
CA VAL A 255 -24.78 -2.14 10.51
C VAL A 255 -23.55 -1.26 10.46
N PHE A 256 -22.56 -1.49 11.32
CA PHE A 256 -21.32 -0.71 11.32
C PHE A 256 -20.58 -0.79 9.98
N ALA A 257 -20.39 -1.99 9.43
CA ALA A 257 -19.75 -2.17 8.13
C ALA A 257 -20.56 -1.55 6.97
N GLY A 258 -21.89 -1.65 7.03
CA GLY A 258 -22.80 -1.01 6.09
C GLY A 258 -22.69 0.52 6.14
N CYS A 259 -22.77 1.11 7.32
CA CYS A 259 -22.58 2.55 7.53
C CYS A 259 -21.21 3.02 7.06
N LEU A 260 -20.14 2.27 7.36
CA LEU A 260 -18.79 2.58 6.90
C LEU A 260 -18.67 2.53 5.37
N THR A 261 -19.34 1.58 4.72
CA THR A 261 -19.35 1.47 3.26
C THR A 261 -20.15 2.61 2.62
N LEU A 262 -21.31 2.95 3.18
CA LEU A 262 -22.09 4.11 2.73
C LEU A 262 -21.31 5.42 2.90
N PHE A 263 -20.59 5.57 4.01
CA PHE A 263 -19.71 6.72 4.24
C PHE A 263 -18.57 6.77 3.20
N ALA A 264 -17.95 5.64 2.87
CA ALA A 264 -16.91 5.57 1.84
C ALA A 264 -17.46 5.92 0.44
N VAL A 265 -18.66 5.46 0.10
CA VAL A 265 -19.32 5.81 -1.18
C VAL A 265 -19.70 7.28 -1.22
N ALA A 266 -20.28 7.82 -0.14
CA ALA A 266 -20.65 9.23 -0.06
C ALA A 266 -19.42 10.13 -0.21
N THR A 267 -18.34 9.85 0.52
CA THR A 267 -17.09 10.64 0.41
C THR A 267 -16.45 10.53 -0.97
N ALA A 268 -16.50 9.35 -1.61
CA ALA A 268 -15.99 9.14 -2.96
C ALA A 268 -16.80 9.87 -4.05
N LEU A 269 -18.11 10.02 -3.85
CA LEU A 269 -19.00 10.79 -4.73
C LEU A 269 -19.01 12.30 -4.40
N GLY A 270 -18.20 12.74 -3.44
CA GLY A 270 -18.11 14.15 -3.02
C GLY A 270 -19.30 14.63 -2.17
N TRP A 271 -20.08 13.71 -1.60
CA TRP A 271 -21.17 14.07 -0.69
C TRP A 271 -20.62 14.34 0.71
N THR A 272 -20.81 15.56 1.19
CA THR A 272 -20.46 15.96 2.56
C THR A 272 -21.74 16.10 3.39
N PRO A 273 -21.75 15.65 4.66
CA PRO A 273 -22.85 15.94 5.57
C PRO A 273 -22.97 17.46 5.74
N ALA A 274 -24.18 18.00 5.57
CA ALA A 274 -24.44 19.43 5.70
C ALA A 274 -23.95 19.96 7.07
N GLY A 275 -22.94 20.83 7.07
CA GLY A 275 -22.39 21.43 8.30
C GLY A 275 -20.87 21.59 8.35
N LEU A 276 -20.12 20.98 7.43
CA LEU A 276 -18.68 21.21 7.24
C LEU A 276 -18.48 22.10 6.01
N SER A 277 -17.76 23.22 6.16
CA SER A 277 -17.69 24.38 5.25
C SER A 277 -17.80 24.11 3.73
N PRO A 278 -18.46 25.03 2.98
CA PRO A 278 -18.46 25.01 1.52
C PRO A 278 -17.07 25.41 1.01
N GLY A 279 -16.35 24.45 0.45
CA GLY A 279 -15.00 24.62 -0.08
C GLY A 279 -14.55 23.35 -0.81
N ASP A 280 -14.05 22.35 -0.09
CA ASP A 280 -13.36 21.20 -0.72
C ASP A 280 -13.38 19.92 0.17
N ALA A 281 -14.52 19.55 0.75
CA ALA A 281 -14.57 18.48 1.77
C ALA A 281 -14.83 17.05 1.24
N GLY A 282 -14.52 16.76 -0.03
CA GLY A 282 -14.60 15.41 -0.62
C GLY A 282 -13.32 15.01 -1.36
N LEU A 283 -13.04 13.71 -1.49
CA LEU A 283 -11.92 13.24 -2.31
C LEU A 283 -12.21 13.56 -3.78
N SER A 284 -11.24 14.11 -4.51
CA SER A 284 -11.39 14.30 -5.95
C SER A 284 -11.54 12.94 -6.65
N LYS A 285 -12.27 12.88 -7.78
CA LYS A 285 -12.42 11.63 -8.56
C LYS A 285 -11.05 11.00 -8.88
N GLY A 286 -10.07 11.83 -9.20
CA GLY A 286 -8.68 11.39 -9.43
C GLY A 286 -8.06 10.76 -8.19
N GLN A 287 -8.25 11.33 -7.00
CA GLN A 287 -7.75 10.77 -5.73
C GLN A 287 -8.39 9.41 -5.42
N VAL A 288 -9.69 9.25 -5.64
CA VAL A 288 -10.37 7.95 -5.40
C VAL A 288 -9.89 6.88 -6.39
N LEU A 289 -9.66 7.24 -7.66
CA LEU A 289 -9.16 6.31 -8.67
C LEU A 289 -7.68 5.94 -8.45
N LEU A 290 -6.86 6.87 -7.96
CA LEU A 290 -5.44 6.63 -7.64
C LEU A 290 -5.25 5.97 -6.27
N GLY A 291 -6.20 6.07 -5.34
CA GLY A 291 -6.14 5.48 -4.01
C GLY A 291 -5.78 3.99 -3.99
N PRO A 292 -6.45 3.11 -4.77
CA PRO A 292 -6.09 1.70 -4.89
C PRO A 292 -4.65 1.49 -5.37
N LEU A 293 -4.18 2.33 -6.30
CA LEU A 293 -2.81 2.27 -6.83
C LEU A 293 -1.80 2.59 -5.74
N PHE A 294 -2.03 3.66 -4.97
CA PHE A 294 -1.19 4.02 -3.83
C PHE A 294 -1.19 2.96 -2.74
N LEU A 295 -2.35 2.36 -2.45
CA LEU A 295 -2.46 1.26 -1.49
C LEU A 295 -1.69 0.02 -1.98
N PHE A 296 -1.81 -0.32 -3.26
CA PHE A 296 -1.06 -1.41 -3.88
C PHE A 296 0.46 -1.17 -3.79
N VAL A 297 0.93 0.02 -4.16
CA VAL A 297 2.35 0.40 -4.05
C VAL A 297 2.80 0.35 -2.59
N GLY A 298 2.05 0.97 -1.68
CA GLY A 298 2.39 1.01 -0.24
C GLY A 298 2.48 -0.38 0.38
N VAL A 299 1.53 -1.27 0.08
CA VAL A 299 1.57 -2.66 0.53
C VAL A 299 2.77 -3.40 -0.07
N GLY A 300 3.00 -3.27 -1.38
CA GLY A 300 4.12 -3.92 -2.05
C GLY A 300 5.48 -3.47 -1.52
N ILE A 301 5.67 -2.16 -1.34
CA ILE A 301 6.90 -1.60 -0.76
C ILE A 301 7.06 -2.03 0.70
N ASN A 302 6.00 -2.06 1.51
CA ASN A 302 6.07 -2.55 2.89
C ASN A 302 6.53 -4.02 2.93
N LEU A 303 5.96 -4.87 2.08
CA LEU A 303 6.36 -6.28 1.96
C LEU A 303 7.82 -6.40 1.51
N LEU A 304 8.28 -5.54 0.59
CA LEU A 304 9.67 -5.50 0.15
C LEU A 304 10.61 -5.10 1.30
N VAL A 305 10.29 -4.02 2.02
CA VAL A 305 11.07 -3.53 3.15
C VAL A 305 11.15 -4.58 4.25
N ARG A 306 10.03 -5.19 4.66
CA ARG A 306 10.02 -6.26 5.67
C ARG A 306 10.92 -7.43 5.29
N ARG A 307 10.95 -7.78 4.00
CA ARG A 307 11.81 -8.86 3.50
C ARG A 307 13.28 -8.44 3.51
N TRP A 308 13.57 -7.19 3.13
CA TRP A 308 14.92 -6.66 3.07
C TRP A 308 15.50 -6.39 4.45
N THR A 309 14.72 -5.98 5.45
CA THR A 309 15.19 -5.78 6.83
C THR A 309 15.65 -7.07 7.49
N GLY A 310 15.18 -8.23 7.01
CA GLY A 310 15.68 -9.54 7.45
C GLY A 310 16.97 -9.99 6.75
N SER A 311 17.35 -9.34 5.65
CA SER A 311 18.59 -9.61 4.92
C SER A 311 19.55 -8.43 5.14
N GLY A 312 20.68 -8.64 5.80
CA GLY A 312 21.69 -7.61 6.14
C GLY A 312 22.06 -6.49 5.12
N PRO A 313 21.91 -6.60 3.78
CA PRO A 313 22.26 -5.52 2.84
C PRO A 313 21.59 -4.14 3.00
N ILE A 314 20.51 -3.97 3.77
CA ILE A 314 19.74 -2.71 3.77
C ILE A 314 20.57 -1.50 4.23
N VAL A 315 21.55 -1.73 5.11
CA VAL A 315 22.41 -0.69 5.67
C VAL A 315 23.25 0.01 4.59
N TRP A 316 23.55 -0.68 3.49
CA TRP A 316 24.42 -0.17 2.43
C TRP A 316 23.65 0.27 1.18
N VAL A 317 22.58 -0.45 0.82
CA VAL A 317 21.84 -0.19 -0.43
C VAL A 317 21.03 1.11 -0.35
N GLY A 318 20.39 1.40 0.79
CA GLY A 318 19.57 2.61 0.95
C GLY A 318 20.37 3.90 0.73
N PRO A 319 21.47 4.13 1.46
CA PRO A 319 22.33 5.29 1.27
C PRO A 319 22.93 5.36 -0.14
N ALA A 320 23.33 4.23 -0.73
CA ALA A 320 23.88 4.20 -2.09
C ALA A 320 22.85 4.63 -3.15
N VAL A 321 21.60 4.15 -3.04
CA VAL A 321 20.51 4.57 -3.92
C VAL A 321 20.22 6.06 -3.76
N LEU A 322 20.19 6.56 -2.53
CA LEU A 322 19.97 8.00 -2.27
C LEU A 322 21.10 8.86 -2.85
N ALA A 323 22.36 8.44 -2.65
CA ALA A 323 23.53 9.13 -3.18
C ALA A 323 23.54 9.15 -4.72
N ALA A 324 23.07 8.07 -5.37
CA ALA A 324 22.93 8.02 -6.83
C ALA A 324 21.71 8.81 -7.36
N ALA A 325 20.62 8.89 -6.59
CA ALA A 325 19.40 9.57 -7.02
C ALA A 325 19.60 11.08 -7.17
N ILE A 326 20.34 11.72 -6.26
CA ILE A 326 20.57 13.18 -6.28
C ILE A 326 21.17 13.68 -7.61
N PRO A 327 22.32 13.16 -8.10
CA PRO A 327 22.91 13.63 -9.35
C PRO A 327 22.02 13.29 -10.57
N VAL A 328 21.33 12.15 -10.55
CA VAL A 328 20.41 11.77 -11.62
C VAL A 328 19.24 12.76 -11.71
N LEU A 329 18.68 13.17 -10.57
CA LEU A 329 17.62 14.18 -10.52
C LEU A 329 18.09 15.54 -11.07
N ALA A 330 19.30 15.96 -10.73
CA ALA A 330 19.86 17.21 -11.26
C ALA A 330 20.00 17.16 -12.79
N VAL A 331 20.49 16.05 -13.36
CA VAL A 331 20.59 15.87 -14.82
C VAL A 331 19.21 15.87 -15.48
N LEU A 332 18.25 15.17 -14.87
CA LEU A 332 16.87 15.09 -15.38
C LEU A 332 16.15 16.45 -15.38
N GLY A 333 16.34 17.26 -14.33
CA GLY A 333 15.82 18.63 -14.27
C GLY A 333 16.39 19.50 -15.39
N LYS A 334 17.70 19.40 -15.66
CA LYS A 334 18.34 20.10 -16.78
C LYS A 334 17.79 19.70 -18.14
N ILE A 335 17.51 18.41 -18.36
CA ILE A 335 16.92 17.92 -19.62
C ILE A 335 15.52 18.53 -19.83
N LEU A 336 14.69 18.64 -18.79
CA LEU A 336 13.37 19.29 -18.89
C LEU A 336 13.46 20.77 -19.23
N HIS A 337 14.37 21.49 -18.59
CA HIS A 337 14.60 22.90 -18.90
C HIS A 337 15.18 23.10 -20.29
N TRP A 338 16.01 22.16 -20.77
CA TRP A 338 16.49 22.15 -22.14
C TRP A 338 15.34 21.94 -23.12
N ALA A 339 14.50 20.92 -22.93
CA ALA A 339 13.35 20.64 -23.81
C ALA A 339 12.35 21.82 -23.86
N TYR A 340 12.07 22.45 -22.70
CA TYR A 340 11.23 23.64 -22.64
C TYR A 340 11.82 24.83 -23.43
N ARG A 341 13.14 25.03 -23.33
CA ARG A 341 13.83 26.12 -24.04
C ARG A 341 13.93 25.85 -25.54
N ASP A 342 14.23 24.61 -25.92
CA ASP A 342 14.29 24.15 -27.30
C ASP A 342 12.95 24.37 -28.02
N GLU A 343 11.84 24.02 -27.37
CA GLU A 343 10.49 24.25 -27.91
C GLU A 343 10.17 25.75 -28.07
N LEU A 344 10.78 26.63 -27.26
CA LEU A 344 10.67 28.09 -27.38
C LEU A 344 11.75 28.70 -28.30
N GLY A 345 12.67 27.90 -28.82
CA GLY A 345 13.84 28.34 -29.61
C GLY A 345 14.87 29.15 -28.82
N LEU A 346 14.82 29.12 -27.48
CA LEU A 346 15.68 29.93 -26.62
C LEU A 346 17.09 29.34 -26.55
N ASP A 347 18.10 30.18 -26.69
CA ASP A 347 19.50 29.74 -26.61
C ASP A 347 19.87 29.26 -25.20
N ALA A 348 20.75 28.26 -25.11
CA ALA A 348 21.01 27.51 -23.88
C ALA A 348 21.68 28.35 -22.77
N ASP A 349 22.29 29.47 -23.13
CA ASP A 349 23.04 30.33 -22.20
C ASP A 349 22.25 31.56 -21.72
N GLY A 350 21.04 31.78 -22.26
CA GLY A 350 20.31 33.05 -22.08
C GLY A 350 19.42 33.13 -20.83
N VAL A 351 18.97 32.00 -20.29
CA VAL A 351 18.00 31.94 -19.18
C VAL A 351 18.51 30.97 -18.12
N GLU A 352 19.13 31.49 -17.06
CA GLU A 352 19.56 30.70 -15.91
C GLU A 352 18.39 30.55 -14.92
N ALA A 353 17.83 29.34 -14.83
CA ALA A 353 16.99 28.98 -13.69
C ALA A 353 17.90 28.71 -12.49
N SER A 354 17.49 29.16 -11.30
CA SER A 354 18.26 28.84 -10.10
C SER A 354 18.28 27.31 -9.87
N GLY A 355 19.40 26.76 -9.38
CA GLY A 355 19.55 25.30 -9.21
C GLY A 355 18.49 24.66 -8.29
N LEU A 356 17.85 25.44 -7.42
CA LEU A 356 16.69 25.02 -6.62
C LEU A 356 15.47 24.70 -7.48
N TRP A 357 15.23 25.50 -8.52
CA TRP A 357 14.11 25.29 -9.44
C TRP A 357 14.37 24.18 -10.45
N GLU A 358 15.63 24.00 -10.89
CA GLU A 358 16.04 22.81 -11.65
C GLU A 358 15.81 21.52 -10.83
N ALA A 359 16.09 21.56 -9.52
CA ALA A 359 15.78 20.44 -8.64
C ALA A 359 14.25 20.25 -8.45
N ALA A 360 13.48 21.35 -8.38
CA ALA A 360 12.03 21.29 -8.24
C ALA A 360 11.34 20.72 -9.51
N SER A 361 11.84 21.01 -10.70
CA SER A 361 11.32 20.41 -11.94
C SER A 361 11.57 18.90 -11.98
N ALA A 362 12.69 18.44 -11.43
CA ALA A 362 12.97 17.01 -11.24
C ALA A 362 11.99 16.33 -10.27
N VAL A 363 11.38 17.06 -9.33
CA VAL A 363 10.30 16.52 -8.48
C VAL A 363 9.04 16.19 -9.28
N LYS A 364 8.74 16.95 -10.34
CA LYS A 364 7.64 16.59 -11.27
C LYS A 364 7.97 15.32 -12.06
N LEU A 365 9.24 15.08 -12.37
CA LEU A 365 9.65 13.78 -12.91
C LEU A 365 9.55 12.68 -11.86
N LEU A 366 9.85 12.94 -10.59
CA LEU A 366 9.67 11.97 -9.52
C LEU A 366 8.22 11.51 -9.38
N THR A 367 7.23 12.37 -9.59
CA THR A 367 5.83 11.95 -9.57
C THR A 367 5.49 11.04 -10.75
N LEU A 368 6.05 11.29 -11.94
CA LEU A 368 5.92 10.39 -13.10
C LEU A 368 6.69 9.08 -12.89
N LEU A 369 7.91 9.16 -12.36
CA LEU A 369 8.76 8.03 -12.00
C LEU A 369 8.20 7.24 -10.80
N SER A 370 7.26 7.80 -10.04
CA SER A 370 6.58 7.04 -8.98
C SER A 370 5.81 5.84 -9.55
N THR A 371 5.43 5.89 -10.83
CA THR A 371 4.89 4.73 -11.56
C THR A 371 5.90 3.58 -11.65
N LEU A 372 7.21 3.85 -11.63
CA LEU A 372 8.24 2.81 -11.54
C LEU A 372 8.17 2.05 -10.23
N LEU A 373 7.61 2.61 -9.15
CA LEU A 373 7.40 1.89 -7.89
C LEU A 373 6.37 0.76 -8.04
N LEU A 374 5.56 0.76 -9.11
CA LEU A 374 4.67 -0.36 -9.41
C LEU A 374 5.44 -1.63 -9.70
N LEU A 375 6.66 -1.56 -10.24
CA LEU A 375 7.48 -2.74 -10.51
C LEU A 375 7.96 -3.43 -9.24
N PRO A 376 8.71 -2.78 -8.32
CA PRO A 376 9.12 -3.41 -7.09
C PRO A 376 7.92 -3.78 -6.22
N ALA A 377 6.82 -3.02 -6.25
CA ALA A 377 5.60 -3.39 -5.53
C ALA A 377 4.96 -4.66 -6.10
N THR A 378 4.78 -4.74 -7.42
CA THR A 378 4.24 -5.93 -8.10
C THR A 378 5.15 -7.13 -7.89
N TRP A 379 6.47 -6.94 -8.00
CA TRP A 379 7.44 -7.99 -7.72
C TRP A 379 7.33 -8.50 -6.28
N ALA A 380 7.26 -7.59 -5.30
CA ALA A 380 7.16 -7.93 -3.90
C ALA A 380 5.86 -8.68 -3.58
N ILE A 381 4.73 -8.22 -4.13
CA ILE A 381 3.42 -8.87 -3.97
C ILE A 381 3.44 -10.25 -4.65
N ALA A 382 3.87 -10.32 -5.90
CA ALA A 382 3.93 -11.58 -6.64
C ALA A 382 4.87 -12.59 -5.97
N ARG A 383 5.96 -12.11 -5.36
CA ARG A 383 6.86 -12.93 -4.57
C ARG A 383 6.25 -13.36 -3.23
N HIS A 384 5.52 -12.48 -2.56
CA HIS A 384 4.82 -12.76 -1.30
C HIS A 384 3.76 -13.85 -1.48
N TYR A 385 3.09 -13.88 -2.64
CA TYR A 385 2.10 -14.90 -3.02
C TYR A 385 2.69 -16.07 -3.84
N HIS A 386 4.02 -16.22 -3.86
CA HIS A 386 4.70 -17.32 -4.55
C HIS A 386 4.30 -17.49 -6.04
N LEU A 387 3.95 -16.39 -6.71
CA LEU A 387 3.62 -16.36 -8.15
C LEU A 387 4.87 -16.40 -9.03
N LEU A 388 6.01 -15.93 -8.50
CA LEU A 388 7.28 -15.88 -9.20
C LEU A 388 8.24 -16.93 -8.64
N ARG A 389 8.82 -17.74 -9.52
CA ARG A 389 9.90 -18.66 -9.16
C ARG A 389 11.17 -17.86 -8.84
N PRO A 390 11.80 -18.05 -7.68
CA PRO A 390 13.02 -17.33 -7.36
C PRO A 390 14.16 -17.75 -8.31
N GLY A 391 14.96 -16.78 -8.78
CA GLY A 391 16.09 -17.04 -9.68
C GLY A 391 15.70 -17.47 -11.12
N GLY A 392 14.41 -17.48 -11.46
CA GLY A 392 13.97 -17.73 -12.83
C GLY A 392 14.42 -16.61 -13.76
N ARG A 393 15.32 -16.91 -14.71
CA ARG A 393 15.82 -15.95 -15.72
C ARG A 393 14.68 -15.21 -16.44
N THR A 394 13.59 -15.90 -16.74
CA THR A 394 12.41 -15.34 -17.41
C THR A 394 11.71 -14.27 -16.58
N SER A 395 11.57 -14.47 -15.27
CA SER A 395 11.00 -13.46 -14.37
C SER A 395 11.90 -12.24 -14.29
N THR A 396 13.21 -12.41 -14.08
CA THR A 396 14.14 -11.29 -13.97
C THR A 396 14.19 -10.47 -15.26
N LEU A 397 14.24 -11.13 -16.42
CA LEU A 397 14.20 -10.47 -17.72
C LEU A 397 12.89 -9.74 -17.96
N GLY A 398 11.75 -10.36 -17.61
CA GLY A 398 10.43 -9.72 -17.74
C GLY A 398 10.33 -8.44 -16.90
N PHE A 399 10.72 -8.48 -15.62
CA PHE A 399 10.73 -7.29 -14.77
C PHE A 399 11.72 -6.22 -15.25
N GLY A 400 12.89 -6.62 -15.75
CA GLY A 400 13.86 -5.69 -16.34
C GLY A 400 13.31 -4.99 -17.58
N LEU A 401 12.69 -5.73 -18.50
CA LEU A 401 12.10 -5.19 -19.71
C LEU A 401 10.92 -4.25 -19.39
N THR A 402 10.01 -4.65 -18.50
CA THR A 402 8.91 -3.79 -18.06
C THR A 402 9.44 -2.54 -17.34
N GLY A 403 10.55 -2.66 -16.61
CA GLY A 403 11.36 -1.55 -16.07
C GLY A 403 11.75 -0.53 -17.12
N ILE A 404 12.39 -1.00 -18.17
CA ILE A 404 12.85 -0.16 -19.28
C ILE A 404 11.64 0.51 -19.96
N VAL A 405 10.59 -0.25 -20.27
CA VAL A 405 9.39 0.30 -20.91
C VAL A 405 8.73 1.37 -20.06
N LEU A 406 8.54 1.13 -18.76
CA LEU A 406 7.95 2.14 -17.87
C LEU A 406 8.85 3.37 -17.72
N ALA A 407 10.17 3.20 -17.71
CA ALA A 407 11.10 4.32 -17.65
C ALA A 407 11.05 5.17 -18.94
N LEU A 408 10.94 4.52 -20.11
CA LEU A 408 10.77 5.21 -21.39
C LEU A 408 9.43 5.96 -21.46
N VAL A 409 8.34 5.34 -20.99
CA VAL A 409 7.01 5.99 -20.92
C VAL A 409 7.05 7.18 -19.95
N ALA A 410 7.64 7.02 -18.77
CA ALA A 410 7.78 8.14 -17.83
C ALA A 410 8.66 9.27 -18.39
N GLY A 411 9.72 8.92 -19.12
CA GLY A 411 10.60 9.88 -19.79
C GLY A 411 9.89 10.67 -20.89
N THR A 412 9.15 9.98 -21.76
CA THR A 412 8.36 10.60 -22.84
C THR A 412 7.27 11.52 -22.28
N LEU A 413 6.49 11.08 -21.30
CA LEU A 413 5.50 11.93 -20.60
C LEU A 413 6.16 13.13 -19.91
N GLY A 414 7.37 12.98 -19.41
CA GLY A 414 8.17 14.07 -18.85
C GLY A 414 8.49 15.13 -19.89
N LEU A 415 8.99 14.71 -21.06
CA LEU A 415 9.31 15.60 -22.18
C LEU A 415 8.06 16.29 -22.74
N GLU A 416 6.99 15.54 -22.99
CA GLU A 416 5.70 16.09 -23.43
C GLU A 416 5.17 17.16 -22.47
N SER A 417 5.40 17.00 -21.16
CA SER A 417 5.02 18.01 -20.16
C SER A 417 5.75 19.35 -20.34
N ALA A 418 7.01 19.34 -20.79
CA ALA A 418 7.76 20.55 -21.06
C ALA A 418 7.25 21.23 -22.34
N GLU A 419 7.04 20.46 -23.40
CA GLU A 419 6.46 20.93 -24.67
C GLU A 419 5.07 21.54 -24.44
N HIS A 420 4.20 20.87 -23.67
CA HIS A 420 2.85 21.35 -23.40
C HIS A 420 2.83 22.66 -22.59
N ALA A 421 3.84 22.87 -21.74
CA ALA A 421 4.01 24.12 -21.01
C ALA A 421 4.45 25.25 -21.94
N ALA A 422 5.39 24.99 -22.85
CA ALA A 422 5.83 25.94 -23.87
C ALA A 422 4.68 26.32 -24.82
N ASP A 423 3.89 25.33 -25.27
CA ASP A 423 2.68 25.57 -26.07
C ASP A 423 1.63 26.40 -25.32
N GLY A 424 1.48 26.16 -24.02
CA GLY A 424 0.63 26.96 -23.15
C GLY A 424 1.06 28.42 -23.11
N LEU A 425 2.36 28.67 -23.05
CA LEU A 425 2.94 30.00 -23.14
C LEU A 425 2.72 30.64 -24.49
N LYS A 426 3.00 29.95 -25.60
CA LYS A 426 2.74 30.43 -26.97
C LYS A 426 1.27 30.83 -27.15
N ARG A 427 0.33 29.99 -26.66
CA ARG A 427 -1.11 30.27 -26.70
C ARG A 427 -1.51 31.47 -25.83
N ALA A 428 -0.97 31.58 -24.61
CA ALA A 428 -1.20 32.74 -23.76
C ALA A 428 -0.69 34.02 -24.42
N ALA A 429 0.48 33.93 -25.08
CA ALA A 429 1.10 35.05 -25.74
C ALA A 429 0.30 35.58 -26.93
N VAL A 430 -0.16 34.69 -27.82
CA VAL A 430 -1.02 35.04 -28.97
C VAL A 430 -2.34 35.69 -28.52
N THR A 431 -2.88 35.26 -27.38
CA THR A 431 -4.13 35.82 -26.83
C THR A 431 -3.92 37.07 -25.97
N GLY A 432 -2.67 37.49 -25.76
CA GLY A 432 -2.31 38.64 -24.92
C GLY A 432 -2.56 38.42 -23.43
N ARG A 433 -2.67 37.17 -22.97
CA ARG A 433 -2.86 36.81 -21.56
C ARG A 433 -1.52 36.74 -20.83
N THR A 434 -1.57 36.73 -19.50
CA THR A 434 -0.39 36.48 -18.66
C THR A 434 0.22 35.12 -19.00
N PRO A 435 1.50 35.06 -19.39
CA PRO A 435 2.15 33.78 -19.68
C PRO A 435 2.34 32.97 -18.38
N PRO A 436 2.15 31.64 -18.43
CA PRO A 436 2.34 30.77 -17.27
C PRO A 436 3.83 30.65 -16.92
N SER A 437 4.14 30.59 -15.63
CA SER A 437 5.50 30.27 -15.17
C SER A 437 5.81 28.78 -15.32
N TYR A 438 7.09 28.47 -15.52
CA TYR A 438 7.58 27.11 -15.63
C TYR A 438 8.85 26.94 -14.80
N PHE A 439 8.71 26.33 -13.61
CA PHE A 439 9.81 25.96 -12.71
C PHE A 439 10.90 27.04 -12.59
N GLY A 440 10.56 28.19 -12.01
CA GLY A 440 11.52 29.29 -11.81
C GLY A 440 11.80 30.15 -13.04
N ILE A 441 11.27 29.80 -14.22
CA ILE A 441 11.18 30.70 -15.36
C ILE A 441 9.86 31.45 -15.26
N GLU A 442 9.94 32.75 -14.99
CA GLU A 442 8.79 33.65 -14.83
C GLU A 442 8.73 34.60 -16.04
N PRO A 443 8.02 34.22 -17.11
CA PRO A 443 7.88 35.06 -18.28
C PRO A 443 7.01 36.28 -17.94
N GLU A 444 7.44 37.46 -18.37
CA GLU A 444 6.72 38.72 -18.14
C GLU A 444 6.56 39.54 -19.43
N TRP A 445 5.43 40.21 -19.57
CA TRP A 445 5.21 41.18 -20.64
C TRP A 445 5.98 42.47 -20.35
N MET A 446 6.94 42.79 -21.22
CA MET A 446 7.80 43.97 -21.11
C MET A 446 7.86 44.72 -22.44
N CYS A 447 7.88 46.04 -22.36
CA CYS A 447 8.26 46.91 -23.48
C CYS A 447 9.78 47.08 -23.49
N LEU A 448 10.38 46.91 -24.66
CA LEU A 448 11.82 47.00 -24.87
C LEU A 448 12.16 48.30 -25.59
N GLN A 449 12.83 49.22 -24.88
CA GLN A 449 13.25 50.51 -25.43
C GLN A 449 14.76 50.50 -25.70
N PRO A 450 15.21 50.66 -26.96
CA PRO A 450 16.63 50.68 -27.27
C PRO A 450 17.30 51.93 -26.67
N THR A 451 18.44 51.75 -26.01
CA THR A 451 19.27 52.85 -25.45
C THR A 451 20.29 53.36 -26.47
N VAL A 452 20.57 52.58 -27.52
CA VAL A 452 21.47 52.90 -28.63
C VAL A 452 20.69 53.07 -29.95
N PRO A 453 21.26 53.76 -30.95
CA PRO A 453 20.66 53.85 -32.28
C PRO A 453 20.38 52.47 -32.88
N ARG A 454 19.27 52.34 -33.63
CA ARG A 454 18.84 51.03 -34.19
C ARG A 454 19.89 50.33 -35.04
N ALA A 455 20.78 51.08 -35.70
CA ALA A 455 21.85 50.53 -36.53
C ALA A 455 22.99 49.88 -35.73
N GLU A 456 23.08 50.17 -34.43
CA GLU A 456 24.12 49.67 -33.52
C GLU A 456 23.59 48.58 -32.57
N LEU A 457 22.31 48.20 -32.71
CA LEU A 457 21.68 47.16 -31.92
C LEU A 457 22.21 45.78 -32.32
N ASN A 458 22.92 45.13 -31.41
CA ASN A 458 23.44 43.78 -31.59
C ASN A 458 22.38 42.76 -31.19
N THR A 459 21.33 42.67 -32.00
CA THR A 459 20.26 41.67 -31.82
C THR A 459 20.66 40.33 -32.43
N LYS A 460 20.53 39.24 -31.66
CA LYS A 460 20.65 37.86 -32.16
C LYS A 460 19.27 37.26 -32.31
N GLY A 461 18.96 36.63 -33.44
CA GLY A 461 17.71 35.88 -33.65
C GLY A 461 16.49 36.67 -34.15
N GLY A 462 16.59 37.99 -34.34
CA GLY A 462 15.48 38.79 -34.89
C GLY A 462 15.74 40.30 -34.89
N ILE A 463 14.76 41.08 -35.34
CA ILE A 463 14.81 42.56 -35.34
C ILE A 463 13.94 43.12 -34.21
N LEU A 464 14.51 43.96 -33.35
CA LEU A 464 13.76 44.65 -32.31
C LEU A 464 12.80 45.69 -32.91
N ARG A 465 11.50 45.55 -32.61
CA ARG A 465 10.41 46.51 -32.88
C ARG A 465 9.92 47.10 -31.56
N PRO A 466 10.39 48.30 -31.15
CA PRO A 466 10.06 48.90 -29.85
C PRO A 466 8.57 49.21 -29.65
N GLU A 467 7.78 49.19 -30.73
CA GLU A 467 6.35 49.49 -30.72
C GLU A 467 5.50 48.36 -30.14
N HIS A 468 6.06 47.15 -30.02
CA HIS A 468 5.33 45.96 -29.56
C HIS A 468 5.84 45.46 -28.20
N PRO A 469 4.96 44.89 -27.36
CA PRO A 469 5.38 44.22 -26.14
C PRO A 469 6.03 42.87 -26.45
N TYR A 470 7.01 42.50 -25.65
CA TYR A 470 7.75 41.23 -25.72
C TYR A 470 7.52 40.42 -24.45
N ILE A 471 7.63 39.11 -24.56
CA ILE A 471 7.74 38.24 -23.39
C ILE A 471 9.21 38.13 -23.04
N VAL A 472 9.61 38.64 -21.88
CA VAL A 472 10.97 38.56 -21.35
C VAL A 472 11.05 37.43 -20.34
N PHE A 473 12.09 36.61 -20.44
CA PHE A 473 12.30 35.44 -19.57
C PHE A 473 13.32 35.71 -18.44
N GLY A 474 13.91 36.91 -18.41
CA GLY A 474 14.90 37.34 -17.43
C GLY A 474 16.12 38.02 -18.08
N GLU A 475 17.04 38.49 -17.24
CA GLU A 475 18.35 39.01 -17.62
C GLU A 475 19.41 37.94 -17.31
N GLY A 476 20.02 37.35 -18.36
CA GLY A 476 21.09 36.36 -18.23
C GLY A 476 22.49 36.98 -18.34
N GLN A 477 23.55 36.17 -18.25
CA GLN A 477 24.96 36.64 -18.28
C GLN A 477 25.39 37.33 -19.60
N GLY A 478 24.55 37.32 -20.64
CA GLY A 478 24.85 37.91 -21.95
C GLY A 478 23.80 38.88 -22.50
N GLY A 479 22.71 39.15 -21.79
CA GLY A 479 21.65 40.05 -22.26
C GLY A 479 20.23 39.68 -21.83
N VAL A 480 19.27 40.49 -22.27
CA VAL A 480 17.83 40.29 -22.11
C VAL A 480 17.35 39.31 -23.19
N VAL A 481 16.75 38.21 -22.77
CA VAL A 481 16.13 37.23 -23.68
C VAL A 481 14.65 37.54 -23.80
N ALA A 482 14.23 37.87 -25.03
CA ALA A 482 12.90 38.32 -25.35
C ALA A 482 12.28 37.47 -26.46
N TRP A 483 10.98 37.25 -26.41
CA TRP A 483 10.26 36.52 -27.45
C TRP A 483 9.11 37.36 -27.98
N ASN A 484 9.05 37.46 -29.31
CA ASN A 484 8.04 38.26 -30.00
C ASN A 484 6.88 37.35 -30.42
N ALA A 485 5.73 37.52 -29.77
CA ALA A 485 4.53 36.73 -30.08
C ALA A 485 4.04 36.87 -31.54
N ALA A 486 4.32 38.00 -32.19
CA ALA A 486 3.91 38.23 -33.58
C ALA A 486 4.85 37.62 -34.61
N ALA A 487 6.15 37.50 -34.28
CA ALA A 487 7.15 36.90 -35.17
C ALA A 487 7.33 35.40 -34.92
N GLY A 488 7.04 34.92 -33.70
CA GLY A 488 7.26 33.54 -33.30
C GLY A 488 8.72 33.22 -32.93
N ASP A 489 9.64 34.16 -33.17
CA ASP A 489 11.08 33.96 -32.97
C ASP A 489 11.59 34.62 -31.67
N PRO A 490 12.46 33.92 -30.92
CA PRO A 490 13.19 34.50 -29.80
C PRO A 490 14.34 35.40 -30.27
N MET A 491 14.66 36.41 -29.47
CA MET A 491 15.79 37.29 -29.69
C MET A 491 16.55 37.57 -28.38
N THR A 492 17.86 37.70 -28.51
CA THR A 492 18.74 38.07 -27.39
C THR A 492 19.36 39.44 -27.68
N ILE A 493 19.28 40.33 -26.70
CA ILE A 493 19.74 41.73 -26.81
C ILE A 493 20.64 42.04 -25.62
N PRO A 494 21.84 42.62 -25.83
CA PRO A 494 22.70 43.06 -24.72
C PRO A 494 21.94 43.99 -23.77
N ALA A 495 22.07 43.74 -22.47
CA ALA A 495 21.31 44.46 -21.44
C ALA A 495 21.65 45.96 -21.36
N ASP A 496 22.86 46.35 -21.78
CA ASP A 496 23.30 47.75 -21.88
C ASP A 496 22.65 48.50 -23.06
N GLN A 497 22.13 47.77 -24.04
CA GLN A 497 21.54 48.31 -25.27
C GLN A 497 20.01 48.44 -25.23
N VAL A 498 19.35 47.98 -24.16
CA VAL A 498 17.90 47.99 -24.04
C VAL A 498 17.44 48.25 -22.61
N ARG A 499 16.40 49.07 -22.46
CA ARG A 499 15.69 49.29 -21.20
C ARG A 499 14.38 48.51 -21.21
N THR A 500 14.17 47.70 -20.18
CA THR A 500 12.93 46.95 -19.94
C THR A 500 11.93 47.83 -19.16
N VAL A 501 10.68 47.89 -19.61
CA VAL A 501 9.60 48.63 -18.93
C VAL A 501 8.40 47.70 -18.80
N PRO A 502 7.87 47.45 -17.60
CA PRO A 502 6.72 46.57 -17.41
C PRO A 502 5.47 47.16 -18.05
N VAL A 503 4.66 46.30 -18.66
CA VAL A 503 3.36 46.70 -19.19
C VAL A 503 2.41 46.90 -18.00
N GLY A 504 1.83 48.10 -17.89
CA GLY A 504 1.07 48.57 -16.72
C GLY A 504 -0.16 47.74 -16.34
N ASP A 505 -0.66 46.94 -17.27
CA ASP A 505 -1.57 45.80 -17.03
C ASP A 505 -0.91 44.56 -17.65
N LYS A 506 -0.95 43.40 -16.99
CA LYS A 506 -0.25 42.15 -17.39
C LYS A 506 -0.79 41.51 -18.70
N GLU A 507 -1.28 42.33 -19.63
CA GLU A 507 -1.86 41.96 -20.91
C GLU A 507 -1.00 42.45 -22.09
N GLY A 508 -0.74 41.55 -23.04
CA GLY A 508 0.13 41.78 -24.20
C GLY A 508 -0.46 42.66 -25.31
N LYS A 509 -1.49 43.47 -25.02
CA LYS A 509 -2.18 44.32 -26.01
C LYS A 509 -1.85 45.81 -25.91
N THR A 510 -0.97 46.19 -24.99
CA THR A 510 -0.63 47.58 -24.72
C THR A 510 0.40 48.10 -25.72
N ASP A 511 0.14 49.29 -26.26
CA ASP A 511 1.04 49.98 -27.18
C ASP A 511 2.23 50.57 -26.41
N CYS A 512 3.44 50.05 -26.66
CA CYS A 512 4.65 50.42 -25.93
C CYS A 512 5.08 51.89 -26.15
N LEU A 513 4.54 52.55 -27.18
CA LEU A 513 4.78 53.97 -27.44
C LEU A 513 4.13 54.91 -26.41
N LYS A 514 3.12 54.42 -25.67
CA LYS A 514 2.38 55.21 -24.66
C LYS A 514 2.94 55.10 -23.25
N VAL A 515 3.91 54.21 -23.03
CA VAL A 515 4.50 53.90 -21.70
C VAL A 515 5.75 54.77 -21.46
N ARG A 516 5.76 56.02 -21.94
CA ARG A 516 6.93 56.91 -21.94
C ARG A 516 7.05 57.76 -20.68
#